data_AF-A0A0Q6Z9L0-F1
#
_entry.id   AF-A0A0Q6Z9L0-F1
#
_cell.length_a   1.000
_cell.length_b   1.000
_cell.length_c   1.000
_cell.angle_alpha   90.00
_cell.angle_beta   90.00
_cell.angle_gamma   90.00
#
_symmetry.space_group_name_H-M   'P 1'
#
loop_
_entity.id
_entity.type
_entity.pdbx_description
1 polymer ?
#
loop_
_entity_poly.entity_id
_entity_poly.type
_entity_poly.pdbx_seq_one_letter_code
_entity_poly.pdbx_strand_id
1 'polypeptide(L)'
;MAHSPDTLLGRNIVVRWRMLAERRLDHLIELYQTGRWKRYHGEVKFLEMVQEARSALKVWQQLAPPDPLNDKPVEVSLDQVFIGLEDAPPRSFAVLADGVGANHDLGKS
;
A
#
# COMPACT_ATOMS: atom_id res chain seq x y z
N MET A 1 -15.20 -21.85 22.17
CA MET A 1 -14.10 -21.40 21.28
C MET A 1 -14.58 -20.16 20.56
N ALA A 2 -14.24 -18.97 21.07
CA ALA A 2 -14.66 -17.71 20.47
C ALA A 2 -13.50 -17.16 19.64
N HIS A 3 -13.68 -17.04 18.33
CA HIS A 3 -12.78 -16.24 17.51
C HIS A 3 -12.98 -14.78 17.91
N SER A 4 -12.01 -14.18 18.59
CA SER A 4 -12.07 -12.77 18.96
C SER A 4 -12.24 -11.89 17.71
N PRO A 5 -13.03 -10.81 17.79
CA PRO A 5 -13.24 -9.88 16.67
C PRO A 5 -11.91 -9.35 16.10
N ASP A 6 -10.88 -9.22 16.93
CA ASP A 6 -9.53 -8.82 16.52
C ASP A 6 -8.88 -9.79 15.52
N THR A 7 -9.17 -11.09 15.64
CA THR A 7 -8.62 -12.11 14.72
C THR A 7 -9.26 -12.01 13.34
N LEU A 8 -10.56 -11.68 13.29
CA LEU A 8 -11.29 -11.47 12.04
C LEU A 8 -10.85 -10.18 11.35
N LEU A 9 -10.62 -9.12 12.13
CA LEU A 9 -10.09 -7.85 11.61
C LEU A 9 -8.68 -8.04 11.04
N GLY A 10 -7.80 -8.72 11.77
CA GLY A 10 -6.44 -9.05 11.29
C GLY A 10 -6.47 -9.84 9.98
N ARG A 11 -7.33 -10.87 9.89
CA ARG A 11 -7.48 -11.65 8.65
C ARG A 11 -8.02 -10.81 7.48
N ASN A 12 -8.99 -9.92 7.73
CA ASN A 12 -9.52 -9.03 6.69
C ASN A 12 -8.44 -8.06 6.16
N ILE A 13 -7.59 -7.52 7.04
CA ILE A 13 -6.49 -6.63 6.66
C ILE A 13 -5.49 -7.37 5.76
N VAL A 14 -5.08 -8.59 6.13
CA VAL A 14 -4.14 -9.40 5.33
C VAL A 14 -4.71 -9.69 3.93
N VAL A 15 -6.01 -10.01 3.83
CA VAL A 15 -6.69 -10.23 2.53
C VAL A 15 -6.67 -8.95 1.68
N ARG A 16 -6.94 -7.78 2.27
CA ARG A 16 -6.86 -6.49 1.56
C ARG A 16 -5.44 -6.19 1.05
N TRP A 17 -4.42 -6.44 1.87
CA TRP A 17 -3.02 -6.26 1.45
C TRP A 17 -2.63 -7.21 0.32
N ARG A 18 -3.13 -8.45 0.33
CA ARG A 18 -2.94 -9.38 -0.79
C ARG A 18 -3.57 -8.85 -2.07
N MET A 19 -4.84 -8.44 -2.03
CA MET A 19 -5.51 -7.86 -3.20
C MET A 19 -4.79 -6.61 -3.74
N LEU A 20 -4.25 -5.77 -2.85
CA LEU A 20 -3.47 -4.59 -3.26
C LEU A 20 -2.16 -4.99 -3.93
N ALA A 21 -1.47 -6.01 -3.41
CA ALA A 21 -0.25 -6.54 -4.01
C ALA A 21 -0.51 -7.16 -5.39
N GLU A 22 -1.64 -7.86 -5.57
CA GLU A 22 -2.11 -8.39 -6.87
C GLU A 22 -2.31 -7.26 -7.86
N ARG A 23 -3.11 -6.24 -7.51
CA ARG A 23 -3.33 -5.06 -8.37
C ARG A 23 -2.04 -4.32 -8.71
N ARG A 24 -1.10 -4.20 -7.76
CA ARG A 24 0.22 -3.59 -8.02
C ARG A 24 1.00 -4.39 -9.07
N LEU A 25 0.98 -5.73 -8.99
CA LEU A 25 1.65 -6.57 -9.97
C LEU A 25 1.00 -6.48 -11.34
N ASP A 26 -0.33 -6.53 -11.41
CA ASP A 26 -1.08 -6.40 -12.67
C ASP A 26 -0.78 -5.07 -13.37
N HIS A 27 -0.77 -3.97 -12.62
CA HIS A 27 -0.41 -2.66 -13.15
C HIS A 27 1.02 -2.62 -13.71
N LEU A 28 1.98 -3.25 -13.03
CA LEU A 28 3.35 -3.33 -13.53
C LEU A 28 3.43 -4.18 -14.81
N ILE A 29 2.65 -5.24 -14.92
CA ILE A 29 2.57 -6.06 -16.14
C ILE A 29 1.97 -5.25 -17.29
N GLU A 30 0.90 -4.51 -17.05
CA GLU A 30 0.29 -3.61 -18.04
C GLU A 30 1.30 -2.55 -18.52
N LEU A 31 2.02 -1.92 -17.59
CA LEU A 31 3.09 -0.97 -17.93
C LEU A 31 4.19 -1.61 -18.77
N TYR A 32 4.57 -2.86 -18.46
CA TYR A 32 5.55 -3.62 -19.22
C TYR A 32 5.07 -3.89 -20.65
N GLN A 33 3.85 -4.42 -20.81
CA GLN A 33 3.24 -4.74 -22.11
C GLN A 33 3.08 -3.50 -23.00
N THR A 34 2.65 -2.39 -22.42
CA THR A 34 2.49 -1.12 -23.15
C THR A 34 3.83 -0.42 -23.43
N GLY A 35 4.93 -0.88 -22.83
CA GLY A 35 6.25 -0.25 -22.92
C GLY A 35 6.34 1.12 -22.23
N ARG A 36 5.27 1.59 -21.58
CA ARG A 36 5.20 2.91 -20.94
C ARG A 36 6.15 3.07 -19.76
N TRP A 37 6.58 1.95 -19.17
CA TRP A 37 7.56 1.94 -18.07
C TRP A 37 8.87 2.67 -18.42
N LYS A 38 9.30 2.62 -19.70
CA LYS A 38 10.55 3.24 -20.18
C LYS A 38 10.58 4.77 -20.04
N ARG A 39 9.41 5.41 -19.94
CA ARG A 39 9.30 6.87 -19.75
C ARG A 39 9.56 7.29 -18.30
N TYR A 40 9.27 6.41 -17.34
CA TYR A 40 9.25 6.75 -15.92
C TYR A 40 10.37 6.07 -15.12
N HIS A 41 10.86 4.93 -15.62
CA HIS A 41 11.82 4.09 -14.91
C HIS A 41 12.92 3.61 -15.86
N GLY A 42 14.15 3.58 -15.34
CA GLY A 42 15.22 2.80 -15.94
C GLY A 42 14.93 1.30 -15.82
N GLU A 43 15.43 0.51 -16.76
CA GLU A 43 15.16 -0.93 -16.86
C GLU A 43 15.48 -1.71 -15.58
N VAL A 44 16.67 -1.48 -15.02
CA VAL A 44 17.10 -2.14 -13.77
C VAL A 44 16.11 -1.85 -12.63
N LYS A 45 15.79 -0.57 -12.42
CA LYS A 45 14.87 -0.14 -11.36
C LYS A 45 13.45 -0.70 -11.57
N PHE A 46 13.02 -0.79 -12.82
CA PHE A 46 11.72 -1.38 -13.15
C PHE A 46 11.69 -2.88 -12.83
N LEU A 47 12.73 -3.63 -13.19
CA LEU A 47 12.84 -5.06 -12.88
C LEU A 47 12.89 -5.31 -11.36
N GLU A 48 13.62 -4.48 -10.61
CA GLU A 48 13.63 -4.53 -9.14
C GLU A 48 12.23 -4.32 -8.56
N MET A 49 11.49 -3.31 -9.05
CA MET A 49 10.11 -3.06 -8.61
C MET A 49 9.17 -4.23 -8.90
N VAL A 50 9.32 -4.89 -10.06
CA VAL A 50 8.54 -6.08 -10.42
C VAL A 50 8.89 -7.27 -9.52
N GLN A 51 10.18 -7.50 -9.26
CA GLN A 51 10.64 -8.58 -8.38
C GLN A 51 10.15 -8.37 -6.94
N GLU A 52 10.22 -7.13 -6.45
CA GLU A 52 9.70 -6.76 -5.13
C GLU A 52 8.18 -6.99 -5.05
N ALA A 53 7.41 -6.53 -6.05
CA ALA A 53 5.97 -6.74 -6.08
C ALA A 53 5.59 -8.24 -6.07
N ARG A 54 6.31 -9.07 -6.84
CA ARG A 54 6.13 -10.53 -6.81
C ARG A 54 6.47 -11.15 -5.46
N SER A 55 7.55 -10.69 -4.84
CA SER A 55 8.00 -11.18 -3.53
C SER A 55 7.00 -10.83 -2.44
N ALA A 56 6.52 -9.58 -2.42
CA ALA A 56 5.47 -9.13 -1.52
C ALA A 56 4.18 -9.94 -1.71
N LEU A 57 3.74 -10.14 -2.96
CA LEU A 57 2.56 -10.95 -3.26
C LEU A 57 2.69 -12.37 -2.72
N LYS A 58 3.86 -13.01 -2.90
CA LYS A 58 4.11 -14.35 -2.36
C LYS A 58 3.97 -14.41 -0.84
N VAL A 59 4.49 -13.41 -0.12
CA VAL A 59 4.34 -13.32 1.34
C VAL A 59 2.86 -13.20 1.72
N TRP A 60 2.11 -12.32 1.06
CA TRP A 60 0.69 -12.13 1.36
C TRP A 60 -0.17 -13.35 0.99
N GLN A 61 0.15 -14.07 -0.09
CA GLN A 61 -0.52 -15.32 -0.45
C GLN A 61 -0.26 -16.44 0.56
N GLN A 62 0.92 -16.49 1.18
CA GLN A 62 1.21 -17.43 2.26
C GLN A 62 0.40 -17.12 3.52
N LEU A 63 0.19 -15.85 3.83
CA LEU A 63 -0.57 -15.40 4.99
C LEU A 63 -2.10 -15.46 4.78
N ALA A 64 -2.55 -15.23 3.55
CA ALA A 64 -3.94 -15.35 3.12
C ALA A 64 -3.99 -16.08 1.77
N PRO A 65 -4.18 -17.40 1.76
CA PRO A 65 -4.40 -18.15 0.53
C PRO A 65 -5.62 -17.59 -0.23
N PRO A 66 -5.58 -17.53 -1.57
CA PRO A 66 -6.73 -17.09 -2.36
C PRO A 66 -7.94 -18.00 -2.12
N ASP A 67 -9.04 -17.41 -1.67
CA ASP A 67 -10.35 -18.02 -1.48
C ASP A 67 -11.33 -17.36 -2.44
N PRO A 68 -11.66 -18.01 -3.58
CA PRO A 68 -12.51 -17.43 -4.62
C PRO A 68 -13.94 -17.12 -4.15
N LEU A 69 -14.37 -17.61 -2.98
CA LEU A 69 -15.70 -17.31 -2.42
C LEU A 69 -15.72 -16.02 -1.60
N ASN A 70 -14.60 -15.66 -0.96
CA ASN A 70 -14.49 -14.49 -0.07
C ASN A 70 -13.71 -13.32 -0.69
N ASP A 71 -12.88 -13.57 -1.69
CA ASP A 71 -12.02 -12.58 -2.32
C ASP A 71 -12.77 -11.77 -3.39
N LYS A 72 -13.91 -11.19 -3.00
CA LYS A 72 -14.57 -10.20 -3.85
C LYS A 72 -13.70 -8.95 -3.88
N PRO A 73 -13.38 -8.40 -5.06
CA PRO A 73 -12.61 -7.17 -5.15
C PRO A 73 -13.37 -6.10 -4.38
N VAL A 74 -12.77 -5.58 -3.32
CA VAL A 74 -13.28 -4.37 -2.68
C VAL A 74 -13.12 -3.26 -3.71
N GLU A 75 -14.23 -2.83 -4.30
CA GLU A 75 -14.32 -1.51 -4.91
C GLU A 75 -14.07 -0.52 -3.77
N VAL A 76 -12.86 0.05 -3.76
CA VAL A 76 -12.53 1.16 -2.89
C VAL A 76 -13.28 2.37 -3.43
N SER A 77 -14.53 2.52 -3.00
CA SER A 77 -15.26 3.78 -3.18
C SER A 77 -14.50 4.85 -2.39
N LEU A 78 -13.98 5.87 -3.07
CA LEU A 78 -13.19 6.96 -2.44
C LEU A 78 -13.99 7.67 -1.32
N ASP A 79 -15.30 7.57 -1.35
CA ASP A 79 -16.26 8.09 -0.38
C ASP A 79 -16.07 7.51 1.03
N GLN A 80 -15.53 6.30 1.17
CA GLN A 80 -15.27 5.69 2.48
C GLN A 80 -14.00 6.20 3.19
N VAL A 81 -13.12 6.91 2.48
CA VAL A 81 -11.95 7.58 3.09
C VAL A 81 -12.39 8.80 3.91
N PHE A 82 -13.63 9.29 3.72
CA PHE A 82 -14.20 10.44 4.43
C PHE A 82 -14.97 10.11 5.72
N ILE A 83 -15.10 8.83 6.10
CA ILE A 83 -15.84 8.44 7.31
C ILE A 83 -14.90 8.57 8.52
N GLY A 84 -14.73 9.81 8.97
CA GLY A 84 -13.97 10.18 10.15
C GLY A 84 -13.54 11.65 10.21
N LEU A 85 -13.85 12.47 9.19
CA LEU A 85 -13.39 13.87 9.13
C LEU A 85 -14.51 14.91 9.33
N GLU A 86 -15.78 14.49 9.45
CA GLU A 86 -16.92 15.42 9.47
C GLU A 86 -17.20 16.08 10.83
N ASP A 87 -16.40 15.86 11.89
CA ASP A 87 -16.62 16.55 13.18
C ASP A 87 -15.35 17.01 13.91
N ALA A 88 -14.24 17.18 13.18
CA ALA A 88 -13.03 17.78 13.74
C ALA A 88 -12.80 19.17 13.15
N PRO A 89 -12.62 20.23 13.98
CA PRO A 89 -12.31 21.57 13.48
C PRO A 89 -11.03 21.52 12.64
N PRO A 90 -10.89 22.38 11.62
CA PRO A 90 -9.82 22.27 10.64
C PRO A 90 -8.48 22.46 11.32
N ARG A 91 -7.83 21.36 11.70
CA ARG A 91 -6.41 21.36 12.04
C ARG A 91 -5.67 21.56 10.73
N SER A 92 -5.47 22.83 10.40
CA SER A 92 -4.60 23.27 9.33
C SER A 92 -3.27 22.54 9.47
N PHE A 93 -2.89 21.84 8.40
CA PHE A 93 -1.65 21.10 8.24
C PHE A 93 -0.38 21.91 8.59
N ALA A 94 -0.52 23.24 8.70
CA ALA A 94 0.50 24.18 9.16
C ALA A 94 1.11 23.84 10.53
N VAL A 95 0.36 23.27 11.48
CA VAL A 95 0.91 22.99 12.83
C VAL A 95 1.92 21.84 12.84
N LEU A 96 1.90 20.95 11.84
CA LEU A 96 2.84 19.81 11.77
C LEU A 96 4.19 20.16 11.13
N ALA A 97 4.30 21.30 10.44
CA ALA A 97 5.51 21.69 9.72
C ALA A 97 6.56 22.38 10.59
N ASP A 98 6.21 22.87 11.79
CA ASP A 98 7.14 23.61 12.66
C ASP A 98 8.07 22.74 13.54
N GLY A 99 8.13 21.43 13.27
CA GLY A 99 8.89 20.47 14.10
C GLY A 99 10.23 19.98 13.52
N VAL A 100 10.61 20.35 12.30
CA VAL A 100 11.89 19.91 11.70
C VAL A 100 12.92 21.03 11.82
N GLY A 101 13.38 21.22 13.06
CA GLY A 101 14.60 21.96 13.35
C GLY A 101 15.80 21.18 12.80
N ALA A 102 16.36 21.68 11.72
CA ALA A 102 17.61 21.21 11.14
C ALA A 102 18.76 21.38 12.14
N ASN A 103 19.30 20.27 12.65
CA ASN A 103 20.66 20.21 13.17
C ASN A 103 21.50 19.36 12.21
N HIS A 104 22.00 20.00 11.15
CA HIS A 104 23.20 19.53 10.47
C HIS A 104 24.38 20.21 11.13
N ASP A 105 25.02 19.51 12.07
CA ASP A 105 26.31 19.92 12.62
C ASP A 105 27.41 19.42 11.66
N LEU A 106 27.86 20.31 10.78
CA LEU A 106 29.07 20.14 9.97
C LEU A 106 30.23 20.78 10.71
N GLY A 107 30.79 20.07 11.69
CA GLY A 107 32.06 20.43 12.33
C GLY A 107 33.24 19.78 11.61
N LYS A 108 33.87 20.51 10.67
CA LYS A 108 35.25 20.27 10.25
C LYS A 108 36.22 20.79 11.32
N SER A 109 37.08 19.94 11.86
CA SER A 109 38.54 20.15 12.06
C SER A 109 39.14 18.97 12.81
#